data_AF-A0AB37GI55-F1
#
_entry.id   AF-A0AB37GI55-F1
#
_cell.length_a   1.000
_cell.length_b   1.000
_cell.length_c   1.000
_cell.angle_alpha   90.00
_cell.angle_beta   90.00
_cell.angle_gamma   90.00
#
_symmetry.space_group_name_H-M   'P 1'
#
loop_
_entity.id
_entity.type
_entity.pdbx_description
1 polymer ?
#
loop_
_entity_poly.entity_id
_entity_poly.type
_entity_poly.pdbx_seq_one_letter_code
_entity_poly.pdbx_strand_id
1 'polypeptide(L)'
;MEEFYYYWSMWFLWVLTTFILEKNRFRFYASAFILLNIILSMYQVRLFMYFNAAYLSFYIGAFMLCGFLRLHKSVKRLLLHLSMVSAYGFLFLFALYDPVWFILKPEWLIIILFVIMTAAFERSFAVRLGVFVLGMCQGELLYTFVIRKLYGDIAAGGYSWLSMCAAGIVLVYGISQYEQLMHQVYHKLKRLNKGAAKMS
;
A
#
# COMPACT_ATOMS: atom_id res chain seq x y z
N MET A 1 12.90 -2.41 15.62
CA MET A 1 12.39 -1.12 15.10
C MET A 1 11.24 -1.31 14.13
N GLU A 2 11.32 -2.25 13.18
CA GLU A 2 10.23 -2.51 12.21
C GLU A 2 8.89 -2.84 12.86
N GLU A 3 8.88 -3.68 13.91
CA GLU A 3 7.67 -3.98 14.70
C GLU A 3 7.02 -2.71 15.26
N PHE A 4 7.82 -1.82 15.84
CA PHE A 4 7.33 -0.55 16.37
C PHE A 4 6.71 0.31 15.25
N TYR A 5 7.38 0.44 14.11
CA TYR A 5 6.84 1.20 12.97
C TYR A 5 5.54 0.59 12.43
N TYR A 6 5.45 -0.74 12.38
CA TYR A 6 4.23 -1.43 11.98
C TYR A 6 3.08 -1.13 12.94
N TYR A 7 3.24 -1.38 14.23
CA TYR A 7 2.18 -1.15 15.21
C TYR A 7 1.78 0.32 15.27
N TRP A 8 2.75 1.24 15.23
CA TRP A 8 2.48 2.66 15.23
C TRP A 8 1.64 3.08 14.01
N SER A 9 2.01 2.61 12.81
CA SER A 9 1.26 2.88 11.58
C SER A 9 -0.14 2.27 11.59
N MET A 10 -0.28 1.04 12.10
CA MET A 10 -1.57 0.36 12.18
C MET A 10 -2.51 0.99 13.20
N TRP A 11 -2.00 1.39 14.36
CA TRP A 11 -2.78 2.16 15.35
C TRP A 11 -3.18 3.53 14.82
N PHE A 12 -2.29 4.20 14.08
CA PHE A 12 -2.62 5.45 13.41
C PHE A 12 -3.75 5.27 12.38
N LEU A 13 -3.66 4.25 11.51
CA LEU A 13 -4.72 3.90 10.55
C LEU A 13 -6.03 3.53 11.27
N TRP A 14 -5.96 2.85 12.41
CA TRP A 14 -7.12 2.53 13.22
C TRP A 14 -7.79 3.79 13.78
N VAL A 15 -7.02 4.74 14.33
CA VAL A 15 -7.55 6.03 14.81
C VAL A 15 -8.19 6.82 13.66
N LEU A 16 -7.53 6.88 12.50
CA LEU A 16 -8.09 7.52 11.30
C LEU A 16 -9.43 6.91 10.89
N THR A 17 -9.49 5.58 10.81
CA THR A 17 -10.70 4.88 10.37
C THR A 17 -11.82 4.98 11.39
N THR A 18 -11.54 4.93 12.69
CA THR A 18 -12.58 4.94 13.73
C THR A 18 -13.14 6.32 14.04
N PHE A 19 -12.28 7.33 14.14
CA PHE A 19 -12.65 8.67 14.61
C PHE A 19 -12.84 9.70 13.50
N ILE A 20 -12.07 9.61 12.41
CA ILE A 20 -12.04 10.66 11.37
C ILE A 20 -12.98 10.32 10.21
N LEU A 21 -13.09 9.03 9.83
CA LEU A 21 -13.91 8.61 8.71
C LEU A 21 -15.43 8.66 9.02
N GLU A 22 -16.22 9.10 8.05
CA GLU A 22 -17.69 9.14 8.14
C GLU A 22 -18.29 7.76 8.44
N LYS A 23 -19.41 7.75 9.16
CA LYS A 23 -20.10 6.52 9.57
C LYS A 23 -20.69 5.80 8.36
N ASN A 24 -19.98 4.81 7.85
CA ASN A 24 -20.40 3.95 6.74
C ASN A 24 -19.98 2.49 6.98
N ARG A 25 -20.54 1.54 6.22
CA ARG A 25 -20.17 0.12 6.24
C ARG A 25 -18.68 -0.09 5.95
N PHE A 26 -18.11 0.70 5.02
CA PHE A 26 -16.67 0.68 4.72
C PHE A 26 -15.81 0.94 5.96
N ARG A 27 -16.20 1.90 6.80
CA ARG A 27 -15.49 2.24 8.05
C ARG A 27 -15.39 1.05 8.99
N PHE A 28 -16.51 0.34 9.17
CA PHE A 28 -16.59 -0.83 10.03
C PHE A 28 -15.65 -1.94 9.54
N TYR A 29 -15.73 -2.29 8.25
CA TYR A 29 -14.88 -3.33 7.67
C TYR A 29 -13.39 -2.95 7.69
N ALA A 30 -13.05 -1.69 7.40
CA ALA A 30 -11.67 -1.22 7.47
C ALA A 30 -11.10 -1.28 8.90
N SER A 31 -11.85 -0.80 9.89
CA SER A 31 -11.41 -0.82 11.29
C SER A 31 -11.25 -2.24 11.82
N ALA A 32 -12.20 -3.13 11.50
CA ALA A 32 -12.13 -4.54 11.85
C ALA A 32 -10.94 -5.24 11.17
N PHE A 33 -10.68 -4.94 9.89
CA PHE A 33 -9.54 -5.48 9.16
C PHE A 33 -8.19 -5.05 9.75
N ILE A 34 -8.07 -3.78 10.18
CA ILE A 34 -6.85 -3.26 10.82
C ILE A 34 -6.60 -3.97 12.16
N LEU A 35 -7.62 -4.08 13.02
CA LEU A 35 -7.51 -4.79 14.29
C LEU A 35 -7.17 -6.27 14.10
N LEU A 36 -7.82 -6.92 13.13
CA LEU A 36 -7.52 -8.30 12.78
C LEU A 36 -6.06 -8.45 12.36
N ASN A 37 -5.54 -7.54 11.54
CA ASN A 37 -4.14 -7.57 11.12
C ASN A 37 -3.16 -7.41 12.28
N ILE A 38 -3.45 -6.49 13.23
CA ILE A 38 -2.63 -6.32 14.44
C ILE A 38 -2.54 -7.65 15.20
N ILE A 39 -3.67 -8.33 15.40
CA ILE A 39 -3.71 -9.64 16.08
C ILE A 39 -2.96 -10.70 15.26
N LEU A 40 -3.21 -10.77 13.95
CA LEU A 40 -2.60 -11.77 13.06
C LEU A 40 -1.08 -11.59 12.89
N SER A 41 -0.55 -10.39 13.11
CA SER A 41 0.88 -10.12 12.92
C SER A 41 1.81 -10.96 13.80
N MET A 42 1.31 -11.44 14.94
CA MET A 42 2.04 -12.30 15.88
C MET A 42 2.12 -13.77 15.44
N TYR A 43 1.31 -14.18 14.46
CA TYR A 43 1.19 -15.57 14.05
C TYR A 43 1.92 -15.85 12.74
N GLN A 44 2.58 -17.00 12.69
CA GLN A 44 3.22 -17.53 11.49
C GLN A 44 2.47 -18.78 11.04
N VAL A 45 2.21 -18.88 9.74
CA VAL A 45 1.52 -20.00 9.11
C VAL A 45 2.51 -20.71 8.21
N ARG A 46 2.67 -22.02 8.42
CA ARG A 46 3.48 -22.87 7.55
C ARG A 46 2.58 -23.52 6.51
N LEU A 47 2.78 -23.15 5.25
CA LEU A 47 2.19 -23.83 4.09
C LEU A 47 3.34 -24.53 3.34
N PHE A 48 3.54 -24.21 2.05
CA PHE A 48 4.72 -24.60 1.29
C PHE A 48 6.00 -23.85 1.72
N MET A 49 5.83 -22.68 2.32
CA MET A 49 6.84 -21.82 2.95
C MET A 49 6.21 -21.13 4.18
N TYR A 50 7.02 -20.44 4.97
CA TYR A 50 6.53 -19.66 6.10
C TYR A 50 5.91 -18.35 5.60
N PHE A 51 4.74 -18.02 6.13
CA PHE A 51 4.04 -16.76 5.88
C PHE A 51 3.61 -16.14 7.20
N ASN A 52 3.75 -14.83 7.32
CA ASN A 52 3.07 -14.12 8.39
C ASN A 52 1.55 -14.12 8.14
N ALA A 53 0.74 -14.35 9.18
CA ALA A 53 -0.72 -14.41 9.02
C ALA A 53 -1.33 -13.05 8.63
N ALA A 54 -0.76 -11.93 9.09
CA ALA A 54 -1.18 -10.59 8.66
C ALA A 54 -0.89 -10.37 7.18
N TYR A 55 0.27 -10.81 6.68
CA TYR A 55 0.60 -10.77 5.25
C TYR A 55 -0.45 -11.51 4.40
N LEU A 56 -0.85 -12.73 4.80
CA LEU A 56 -1.89 -13.47 4.10
C LEU A 56 -3.22 -12.70 4.11
N SER A 57 -3.56 -12.06 5.23
CA SER A 57 -4.77 -11.26 5.33
C SER A 57 -4.74 -10.01 4.43
N PHE A 58 -3.60 -9.31 4.33
CA PHE A 58 -3.38 -8.24 3.35
C PHE A 58 -3.51 -8.75 1.92
N TYR A 59 -2.94 -9.92 1.63
CA TYR A 59 -2.96 -10.47 0.29
C TYR A 59 -4.38 -10.85 -0.15
N ILE A 60 -5.14 -11.54 0.71
CA ILE A 60 -6.56 -11.88 0.47
C ILE A 60 -7.40 -10.61 0.35
N GLY A 61 -7.24 -9.66 1.26
CA GLY A 61 -7.96 -8.39 1.24
C GLY A 61 -7.73 -7.59 -0.04
N ALA A 62 -6.47 -7.50 -0.49
CA ALA A 62 -6.11 -6.83 -1.73
C ALA A 62 -6.64 -7.56 -2.97
N PHE A 63 -6.59 -8.89 -2.98
CA PHE A 63 -7.14 -9.69 -4.08
C PHE A 63 -8.65 -9.50 -4.20
N MET A 64 -9.39 -9.54 -3.09
CA MET A 64 -10.83 -9.27 -3.06
C MET A 64 -11.16 -7.85 -3.52
N LEU A 65 -10.42 -6.84 -3.03
CA LEU A 65 -10.62 -5.44 -3.42
C LEU A 65 -10.37 -5.22 -4.91
N CYS A 66 -9.27 -5.74 -5.45
CA CYS A 66 -8.95 -5.66 -6.88
C CYS A 66 -9.93 -6.44 -7.76
N GLY A 67 -10.44 -7.58 -7.28
CA GLY A 67 -11.50 -8.34 -7.92
C GLY A 67 -12.80 -7.54 -8.02
N PHE A 68 -13.24 -6.94 -6.92
CA PHE A 68 -14.42 -6.08 -6.85
C PHE A 68 -14.29 -4.86 -7.77
N LEU A 69 -13.12 -4.22 -7.78
CA LEU A 69 -12.81 -3.06 -8.64
C LEU A 69 -12.55 -3.45 -10.11
N ARG A 70 -12.66 -4.75 -10.46
CA ARG A 70 -12.49 -5.27 -11.82
C ARG A 70 -11.17 -4.82 -12.44
N LEU A 71 -10.08 -4.96 -11.68
CA LEU A 71 -8.75 -4.56 -12.13
C LEU A 71 -8.39 -5.21 -13.48
N HIS A 72 -8.70 -6.50 -13.61
CA HIS A 72 -8.47 -7.34 -14.79
C HIS A 72 -9.09 -6.82 -16.09
N LYS A 73 -10.13 -5.97 -16.02
CA LYS A 73 -10.78 -5.41 -17.22
C LYS A 73 -10.01 -4.24 -17.84
N SER A 74 -8.99 -3.73 -17.16
CA SER A 74 -8.19 -2.62 -17.67
C SER A 74 -6.75 -3.08 -17.88
N VAL A 75 -6.35 -3.16 -19.15
CA VAL A 75 -4.97 -3.48 -19.54
C VAL A 75 -3.98 -2.51 -18.89
N LYS A 76 -4.31 -1.20 -18.85
CA LYS A 76 -3.51 -0.19 -18.15
C LYS A 76 -3.23 -0.56 -16.69
N ARG A 77 -4.26 -0.96 -15.94
CA ARG A 77 -4.11 -1.33 -14.52
C ARG A 77 -3.35 -2.63 -14.34
N LEU A 78 -3.54 -3.58 -15.24
CA LEU A 78 -2.78 -4.83 -15.23
C LEU A 78 -1.29 -4.59 -15.50
N LEU A 79 -0.95 -3.76 -16.49
CA LEU A 79 0.43 -3.37 -16.78
C LEU A 79 1.06 -2.61 -15.62
N LEU A 80 0.33 -1.67 -15.00
CA LEU A 80 0.81 -0.97 -13.81
C LEU A 80 1.14 -1.96 -12.68
N HIS A 81 0.22 -2.89 -12.40
CA HIS A 81 0.40 -3.92 -11.38
C HIS A 81 1.63 -4.81 -11.67
N LEU A 82 1.76 -5.32 -12.90
CA LEU A 82 2.92 -6.12 -13.32
C LEU A 82 4.23 -5.33 -13.20
N SER A 83 4.24 -4.07 -13.61
CA SER A 83 5.41 -3.20 -13.45
C SER A 83 5.78 -3.01 -11.99
N MET A 84 4.80 -2.87 -11.09
CA MET A 84 5.05 -2.76 -9.64
C MET A 84 5.65 -4.06 -9.08
N VAL A 85 5.09 -5.22 -9.41
CA VAL A 85 5.63 -6.52 -8.99
C VAL A 85 7.07 -6.70 -9.46
N SER A 86 7.36 -6.39 -10.73
CA SER A 86 8.71 -6.45 -11.28
C SER A 86 9.65 -5.44 -10.62
N ALA A 87 9.19 -4.21 -10.35
CA ALA A 87 10.00 -3.19 -9.68
C ALA A 87 10.37 -3.59 -8.25
N TYR A 88 9.45 -4.21 -7.50
CA TYR A 88 9.74 -4.75 -6.17
C TYR A 88 10.82 -5.82 -6.24
N GLY A 89 10.61 -6.84 -7.08
CA GLY A 89 11.57 -7.93 -7.23
C GLY A 89 12.95 -7.42 -7.66
N PHE A 90 12.99 -6.54 -8.66
CA PHE A 90 14.23 -5.94 -9.15
C PHE A 90 14.95 -5.14 -8.05
N LEU A 91 14.25 -4.25 -7.35
CA LEU A 91 14.87 -3.35 -6.37
C LEU A 91 15.49 -4.14 -5.22
N PHE A 92 14.77 -5.12 -4.66
CA PHE A 92 15.30 -5.92 -3.56
C PHE A 92 16.38 -6.92 -3.99
N LEU A 93 16.29 -7.50 -5.19
CA LEU A 93 17.38 -8.33 -5.73
C LEU A 93 18.63 -7.49 -6.02
N PHE A 94 18.47 -6.27 -6.51
CA PHE A 94 19.57 -5.35 -6.73
C PHE A 94 20.21 -4.91 -5.40
N ALA A 95 19.40 -4.60 -4.39
CA ALA A 95 19.87 -4.27 -3.04
C ALA A 95 20.59 -5.44 -2.35
N LEU A 96 20.18 -6.68 -2.63
CA LEU A 96 20.86 -7.87 -2.15
C LEU A 96 22.25 -8.05 -2.79
N TYR A 97 22.35 -7.76 -4.10
CA TYR A 97 23.58 -7.97 -4.86
C TYR A 97 24.62 -6.86 -4.62
N ASP A 98 24.23 -5.60 -4.68
CA ASP A 98 25.13 -4.46 -4.48
C ASP A 98 24.44 -3.33 -3.67
N PRO A 99 24.55 -3.36 -2.33
CA PRO A 99 23.88 -2.39 -1.46
C PRO A 99 24.53 -1.00 -1.47
N VAL A 100 25.75 -0.83 -2.00
CA VAL A 100 26.52 0.43 -1.89
C VAL A 100 25.86 1.57 -2.67
N TRP A 101 25.08 1.26 -3.70
CA TRP A 101 24.35 2.25 -4.50
C TRP A 101 23.16 2.89 -3.79
N PHE A 102 22.73 2.34 -2.65
CA PHE A 102 21.52 2.78 -1.96
C PHE A 102 21.83 3.84 -0.90
N ILE A 103 21.67 5.12 -1.28
CA ILE A 103 21.74 6.26 -0.35
C ILE A 103 20.52 6.25 0.61
N LEU A 104 19.35 5.87 0.09
CA LEU A 104 18.12 5.66 0.86
C LEU A 104 17.91 4.15 1.05
N LYS A 105 17.41 3.78 2.23
CA LYS A 105 16.97 2.41 2.53
C LYS A 105 16.03 1.87 1.42
N PRO A 106 16.30 0.67 0.86
CA PRO A 106 15.48 0.04 -0.18
C PRO A 106 13.99 0.02 0.15
N GLU A 107 13.67 -0.17 1.42
CA GLU A 107 12.31 -0.20 1.97
C GLU A 107 11.54 1.10 1.70
N TRP A 108 12.18 2.25 1.87
CA TRP A 108 11.55 3.54 1.63
C TRP A 108 11.46 3.85 0.13
N LEU A 109 12.45 3.44 -0.65
CA LEU A 109 12.43 3.63 -2.11
C LEU A 109 11.26 2.91 -2.75
N ILE A 110 10.99 1.66 -2.37
CA ILE A 110 9.89 0.90 -2.96
C ILE A 110 8.53 1.50 -2.60
N ILE A 111 8.36 1.97 -1.35
CA ILE A 111 7.13 2.64 -0.91
C ILE A 111 6.91 3.91 -1.72
N ILE A 112 7.92 4.78 -1.81
CA ILE A 112 7.82 6.06 -2.53
C ILE A 112 7.53 5.80 -4.00
N LEU A 113 8.24 4.87 -4.63
CA LEU A 113 8.03 4.49 -6.03
C LEU A 113 6.59 4.04 -6.26
N PHE A 114 6.08 3.14 -5.41
CA PHE A 114 4.72 2.62 -5.55
C PHE A 114 3.64 3.67 -5.31
N VAL A 115 3.85 4.57 -4.34
CA VAL A 115 2.95 5.72 -4.09
C VAL A 115 2.92 6.63 -5.32
N ILE A 116 4.08 6.96 -5.90
CA ILE A 116 4.17 7.79 -7.11
C ILE A 116 3.48 7.11 -8.29
N MET A 117 3.77 5.83 -8.53
CA MET A 117 3.16 5.06 -9.63
C MET A 117 1.64 5.00 -9.49
N THR A 118 1.11 4.69 -8.31
CA THR A 118 -0.34 4.64 -8.11
C THR A 118 -0.99 6.02 -8.19
N ALA A 119 -0.34 7.07 -7.68
CA ALA A 119 -0.84 8.45 -7.76
C ALA A 119 -0.86 8.98 -9.20
N ALA A 120 0.15 8.67 -10.00
CA ALA A 120 0.25 9.11 -11.39
C ALA A 120 -0.77 8.42 -12.31
N PHE A 121 -1.05 7.14 -12.08
CA PHE A 121 -1.86 6.34 -13.01
C PHE A 121 -3.34 6.26 -12.64
N GLU A 122 -3.69 6.36 -11.36
CA GLU A 122 -5.06 6.21 -10.87
C GLU A 122 -5.49 7.41 -10.03
N ARG A 123 -6.78 7.74 -10.00
CA ARG A 123 -7.33 8.83 -9.15
C ARG A 123 -8.16 8.30 -7.99
N SER A 124 -8.76 7.13 -8.16
CA SER A 124 -9.59 6.51 -7.12
C SER A 124 -8.70 5.94 -6.00
N PHE A 125 -8.93 6.41 -4.77
CA PHE A 125 -8.22 5.89 -3.58
C PHE A 125 -8.34 4.37 -3.47
N ALA A 126 -9.54 3.80 -3.69
CA ALA A 126 -9.75 2.36 -3.58
C ALA A 126 -8.91 1.57 -4.60
N VAL A 127 -8.79 2.10 -5.83
CA VAL A 127 -7.97 1.46 -6.87
C VAL A 127 -6.48 1.61 -6.54
N ARG A 128 -6.03 2.79 -6.11
CA ARG A 128 -4.64 3.02 -5.67
C ARG A 128 -4.26 2.06 -4.55
N LEU A 129 -5.09 1.97 -3.51
CA LEU A 129 -4.88 1.09 -2.37
C LEU A 129 -4.83 -0.39 -2.79
N GLY A 130 -5.77 -0.83 -3.61
CA GLY A 130 -5.81 -2.20 -4.10
C GLY A 130 -4.56 -2.57 -4.89
N VAL A 131 -4.17 -1.76 -5.87
CA VAL A 131 -2.97 -1.99 -6.69
C VAL A 131 -1.70 -1.90 -5.85
N PHE A 132 -1.61 -0.93 -4.95
CA PHE A 132 -0.48 -0.79 -4.03
C PHE A 132 -0.26 -2.05 -3.21
N VAL A 133 -1.28 -2.48 -2.46
CA VAL A 133 -1.15 -3.64 -1.55
C VAL A 133 -0.97 -4.93 -2.34
N LEU A 134 -1.70 -5.12 -3.45
CA LEU A 134 -1.56 -6.32 -4.27
C LEU A 134 -0.16 -6.40 -4.91
N GLY A 135 0.38 -5.28 -5.39
CA GLY A 135 1.73 -5.16 -5.91
C GLY A 135 2.78 -5.47 -4.85
N MET A 136 2.62 -4.94 -3.63
CA MET A 136 3.52 -5.23 -2.50
C MET A 136 3.50 -6.71 -2.11
N CYS A 137 2.31 -7.33 -2.07
CA CYS A 137 2.18 -8.75 -1.73
C CYS A 137 2.82 -9.63 -2.80
N GLN A 138 2.47 -9.43 -4.07
CA GLN A 138 3.01 -10.26 -5.15
C GLN A 138 4.49 -10.01 -5.41
N GLY A 139 4.97 -8.78 -5.21
CA GLY A 139 6.40 -8.46 -5.23
C GLY A 139 7.17 -9.20 -4.15
N GLU A 140 6.69 -9.19 -2.91
CA GLU A 140 7.28 -9.93 -1.79
C GLU A 140 7.28 -11.44 -2.03
N LEU A 141 6.17 -11.97 -2.57
CA LEU A 141 6.07 -13.38 -2.92
C LEU A 141 7.10 -13.76 -3.99
N LEU A 142 7.23 -12.94 -5.04
CA LEU A 142 8.22 -13.14 -6.11
C LEU A 142 9.64 -13.11 -5.56
N TYR A 143 9.98 -12.08 -4.78
CA TYR A 143 11.28 -11.91 -4.15
C TYR A 143 11.63 -13.10 -3.25
N THR A 144 10.73 -13.47 -2.34
CA THR A 144 10.95 -14.58 -1.41
C THR A 144 11.10 -15.90 -2.14
N PHE A 145 10.32 -16.13 -3.21
CA PHE A 145 10.41 -17.34 -4.01
C PHE A 145 11.78 -17.49 -4.72
N VAL A 146 12.33 -16.39 -5.23
CA VAL A 146 13.66 -16.37 -5.87
C VAL A 146 14.75 -16.62 -4.84
N ILE A 147 14.71 -15.90 -3.71
CA ILE A 147 15.75 -15.97 -2.67
C ILE A 147 15.74 -17.28 -1.90
N ARG A 148 14.60 -17.95 -1.77
CA ARG A 148 14.50 -19.22 -1.05
C ARG A 148 15.50 -20.26 -1.55
N LYS A 149 15.81 -20.25 -2.86
CA LYS A 149 16.81 -21.14 -3.46
C LYS A 149 18.25 -20.86 -3.00
N LEU A 150 18.52 -19.63 -2.55
CA LEU A 150 19.85 -19.15 -2.17
C LEU A 150 20.07 -19.20 -0.64
N TYR A 151 19.07 -18.83 0.15
CA TYR A 151 19.20 -18.64 1.61
C TYR A 151 18.31 -19.56 2.46
N GLY A 152 17.56 -20.48 1.85
CA GLY A 152 16.65 -21.39 2.56
C GLY A 152 15.28 -20.79 2.87
N ASP A 153 14.58 -21.38 3.84
CA ASP A 153 13.19 -21.03 4.17
C ASP A 153 13.08 -19.68 4.90
N ILE A 154 12.98 -18.60 4.15
CA ILE A 154 12.64 -17.26 4.66
C ILE A 154 11.12 -17.10 4.71
N ALA A 155 10.61 -16.50 5.80
CA ALA A 155 9.19 -16.19 5.93
C ALA A 155 8.81 -14.97 5.09
N ALA A 156 7.83 -15.11 4.20
CA ALA A 156 7.29 -13.96 3.46
C ALA A 156 6.41 -13.09 4.36
N GLY A 157 6.54 -11.78 4.17
CA GLY A 157 5.70 -10.83 4.88
C GLY A 157 6.13 -10.62 6.34
N GLY A 158 7.43 -10.70 6.63
CA GLY A 158 7.97 -10.37 7.94
C GLY A 158 7.69 -8.92 8.36
N TYR A 159 8.12 -8.53 9.56
CA TYR A 159 7.83 -7.18 10.08
C TYR A 159 8.39 -6.03 9.24
N SER A 160 9.50 -6.24 8.52
CA SER A 160 9.98 -5.26 7.53
C SER A 160 8.96 -5.05 6.41
N TRP A 161 8.39 -6.12 5.86
CA TRP A 161 7.32 -6.00 4.86
C TRP A 161 6.05 -5.37 5.44
N LEU A 162 5.65 -5.77 6.64
CA LEU A 162 4.45 -5.24 7.30
C LEU A 162 4.60 -3.74 7.61
N SER A 163 5.76 -3.29 8.09
CA SER A 163 6.04 -1.87 8.34
C SER A 163 5.99 -1.07 7.04
N MET A 164 6.62 -1.57 5.97
CA MET A 164 6.57 -0.95 4.64
C MET A 164 5.15 -0.82 4.10
N CYS A 165 4.38 -1.91 4.16
CA CYS A 165 3.02 -1.94 3.65
C CYS A 165 2.12 -0.96 4.44
N ALA A 166 2.18 -0.97 5.76
CA ALA A 166 1.39 -0.07 6.60
C ALA A 166 1.77 1.41 6.39
N ALA A 167 3.06 1.74 6.35
CA ALA A 167 3.54 3.09 6.07
C ALA A 167 3.13 3.55 4.66
N GLY A 168 3.21 2.68 3.67
CA GLY A 168 2.75 2.96 2.32
C GLY A 168 1.25 3.22 2.23
N ILE A 169 0.41 2.48 2.96
CA ILE A 169 -1.03 2.74 3.05
C ILE A 169 -1.30 4.12 3.63
N VAL A 170 -0.55 4.53 4.66
CA VAL A 170 -0.63 5.89 5.24
C VAL A 170 -0.31 6.95 4.19
N LEU A 171 0.76 6.75 3.40
CA LEU A 171 1.15 7.69 2.35
C LEU A 171 0.14 7.73 1.19
N VAL A 172 -0.38 6.58 0.74
CA VAL A 172 -1.44 6.52 -0.28
C VAL A 172 -2.68 7.25 0.20
N TYR A 173 -3.08 7.07 1.46
CA TYR A 173 -4.19 7.81 2.04
C TYR A 173 -3.91 9.31 2.08
N GLY A 174 -2.74 9.72 2.59
CA GLY A 174 -2.33 11.12 2.67
C GLY A 174 -2.33 11.83 1.32
N ILE A 175 -1.77 11.19 0.28
CA ILE A 175 -1.72 11.76 -1.08
C ILE A 175 -3.12 11.90 -1.68
N SER A 176 -4.02 10.93 -1.42
CA SER A 176 -5.41 11.01 -1.86
C SER A 176 -6.19 12.11 -1.16
N GLN A 177 -5.98 12.33 0.13
CA GLN A 177 -6.60 13.45 0.85
C GLN A 177 -6.06 14.80 0.36
N TYR A 178 -4.75 14.91 0.15
CA TYR A 178 -4.13 16.12 -0.38
C TYR A 178 -4.70 16.50 -1.76
N GLU A 179 -4.82 15.54 -2.67
CA GLU A 179 -5.43 15.77 -3.98
C GLU A 179 -6.89 16.24 -3.88
N GLN A 180 -7.70 15.64 -2.99
CA GLN A 180 -9.09 16.03 -2.78
C GLN A 180 -9.21 17.47 -2.26
N LEU A 181 -8.40 17.83 -1.27
CA LEU A 181 -8.37 19.19 -0.71
C LEU A 181 -7.94 20.22 -1.76
N MET A 182 -6.89 19.93 -2.53
CA MET A 182 -6.42 20.81 -3.60
C MET A 182 -7.49 21.06 -4.67
N HIS A 183 -8.25 20.03 -5.06
CA HIS A 183 -9.37 20.17 -5.98
C HIS A 183 -10.49 21.06 -5.42
N GLN A 184 -10.81 20.94 -4.13
CA GLN A 184 -11.83 21.77 -3.47
C GLN A 184 -11.40 23.24 -3.38
N VAL A 185 -10.15 23.49 -2.96
CA VAL A 185 -9.58 24.84 -2.85
C VAL A 185 -9.54 25.53 -4.22
N TYR A 186 -9.06 24.83 -5.24
CA TYR A 186 -9.01 25.35 -6.61
C TYR A 186 -10.41 25.72 -7.14
N HIS A 187 -11.41 24.86 -6.91
CA HIS A 187 -12.77 25.14 -7.34
C HIS A 187 -13.41 26.33 -6.59
N LYS A 188 -13.11 26.47 -5.29
CA LYS A 188 -13.57 27.60 -4.47
C LYS A 188 -12.94 28.92 -4.93
N LEU A 189 -11.63 28.94 -5.18
CA LEU A 189 -10.91 30.09 -5.74
C LEU A 189 -11.48 30.51 -7.10
N LYS A 190 -11.72 29.55 -8.00
CA LYS A 190 -12.32 29.82 -9.31
C LYS A 190 -13.73 30.40 -9.21
N ARG A 191 -14.54 29.96 -8.23
CA ARG A 191 -15.86 30.53 -7.96
C ARG A 191 -15.79 31.96 -7.43
N LEU A 192 -14.86 32.25 -6.52
CA LEU A 192 -14.65 33.59 -5.96
C LEU A 192 -14.22 34.58 -7.06
N ASN A 193 -13.28 34.20 -7.94
CA ASN A 193 -12.84 35.07 -9.04
C ASN A 193 -13.96 35.33 -10.07
N LYS A 194 -14.84 34.35 -10.34
CA LYS A 194 -16.02 34.56 -11.20
C LYS A 194 -17.09 35.44 -10.54
N GLY A 195 -17.19 35.44 -9.22
CA GLY A 195 -18.08 36.34 -8.47
C GLY A 195 -17.58 37.77 -8.48
N ALA A 196 -16.28 37.97 -8.23
CA ALA A 196 -15.64 39.28 -8.27
C ALA A 196 -15.70 39.93 -9.67
N ALA A 197 -15.50 39.16 -10.74
CA ALA A 197 -15.57 39.65 -12.11
C ALA A 197 -17.01 39.99 -12.60
N LYS A 198 -18.05 39.64 -11.86
CA LYS A 198 -19.45 40.04 -12.15
C LYS A 198 -19.91 41.27 -11.36
N MET A 199 -19.13 41.72 -10.38
CA MET A 199 -19.40 42.89 -9.54
C MET A 199 -18.57 44.12 -9.94
N SER A 200 -17.64 43.95 -10.88
CA SER A 200 -16.92 45.02 -11.60
C SER A 200 -17.57 45.27 -12.95
#